data_AF-A0A829NGE9-F1
#
_entry.id   AF-A0A829NGE9-F1
#
_cell.length_a   1.000
_cell.length_b   1.000
_cell.length_c   1.000
_cell.angle_alpha   90.00
_cell.angle_beta   90.00
_cell.angle_gamma   90.00
#
_symmetry.space_group_name_H-M   'P 1'
#
loop_
_entity.id
_entity.type
_entity.pdbx_description
1 polymer ?
#
loop_
_entity_poly.entity_id
_entity_poly.type
_entity_poly.pdbx_seq_one_letter_code
_entity_poly.pdbx_strand_id
1 'polypeptide(L)'
;MTSWLSRNAWHSKSAWHSKSAWLSRSGAKVVFLAALIGIGSSATGVANAAQPSGTVKSTHGAWSIICDTPAGATSEQCVMMQNVVAEDRPEMGLSVVVLRTADNKAEILRVLAPLGVLLPNGLGLNVDGKDIGRAYFVRCFQDGCYAEVILEKPLLDTLKTGTSATFIVFQTPEEGIGIPVDLKGFADGFAALP
;
A
#
# COMPACT_ATOMS: atom_id res chain seq x y z
N MET A 1 47.51 46.76 -32.69
CA MET A 1 47.44 46.75 -31.22
C MET A 1 46.96 45.37 -30.77
N THR A 2 47.83 44.36 -30.65
CA THR A 2 48.60 43.96 -29.45
C THR A 2 47.76 43.59 -28.22
N SER A 3 47.64 42.27 -28.01
CA SER A 3 47.75 41.50 -26.75
C SER A 3 47.15 42.05 -25.45
N TRP A 4 46.39 41.22 -24.73
CA TRP A 4 46.86 40.69 -23.43
C TRP A 4 45.98 39.57 -22.86
N LEU A 5 46.64 38.50 -22.43
CA LEU A 5 46.15 37.47 -21.52
C LEU A 5 46.23 37.96 -20.06
N SER A 6 45.32 37.51 -19.19
CA SER A 6 45.66 37.11 -17.80
C SER A 6 44.49 36.29 -17.23
N ARG A 7 44.60 34.96 -17.06
CA ARG A 7 45.18 34.26 -15.90
C ARG A 7 44.79 34.87 -14.55
N ASN A 8 43.85 34.21 -13.88
CA ASN A 8 43.80 34.15 -12.42
C ASN A 8 43.88 32.68 -12.00
N ALA A 9 44.96 32.36 -11.31
CA ALA A 9 45.23 31.10 -10.65
C ALA A 9 44.94 31.29 -9.16
N TRP A 10 44.08 30.47 -8.55
CA TRP A 10 44.12 30.25 -7.10
C TRP A 10 44.03 28.76 -6.80
N HIS A 11 45.01 28.34 -6.03
CA HIS A 11 45.32 27.00 -5.60
C HIS A 11 44.34 26.51 -4.51
N SER A 12 44.01 25.23 -4.55
CA SER A 12 43.78 24.45 -3.33
C SER A 12 44.40 23.06 -3.50
N LYS A 13 45.56 22.85 -2.87
CA LYS A 13 46.17 21.54 -2.62
C LYS A 13 46.28 21.42 -1.10
N SER A 14 45.65 20.40 -0.53
CA SER A 14 45.98 19.86 0.80
C SER A 14 45.46 18.41 0.83
N ALA A 15 46.33 17.44 0.57
CA ALA A 15 47.16 16.76 1.56
C ALA A 15 46.49 15.45 2.03
N TRP A 16 46.60 14.42 1.18
CA TRP A 16 46.39 13.02 1.56
C TRP A 16 47.68 12.50 2.17
N HIS A 17 47.74 12.33 3.49
CA HIS A 17 48.78 11.58 4.18
C HIS A 17 48.13 10.73 5.27
N SER A 18 48.13 9.41 5.09
CA SER A 18 48.22 8.49 6.21
C SER A 18 49.20 7.39 5.82
N LYS A 19 50.33 7.38 6.51
CA LYS A 19 51.37 6.36 6.42
C LYS A 19 51.12 5.30 7.48
N SER A 20 51.63 4.11 7.16
CA SER A 20 52.15 3.07 8.06
C SER A 20 51.17 2.33 8.97
N ALA A 21 51.12 1.01 8.80
CA ALA A 21 51.73 0.10 9.77
C ALA A 21 51.91 -1.30 9.17
N TRP A 22 53.17 -1.72 9.08
CA TRP A 22 53.56 -3.12 9.10
C TRP A 22 53.33 -3.68 10.51
N LEU A 23 52.94 -4.95 10.65
CA LEU A 23 53.61 -5.95 11.51
C LEU A 23 52.75 -7.21 11.65
N SER A 24 53.26 -8.28 11.05
CA SER A 24 53.01 -9.68 11.41
C SER A 24 53.49 -9.95 12.85
N ARG A 25 52.70 -10.69 13.64
CA ARG A 25 53.18 -11.73 14.57
C ARG A 25 52.03 -12.48 15.26
N SER A 26 52.07 -13.79 15.07
CA SER A 26 51.99 -14.90 16.03
C SER A 26 50.98 -14.86 17.18
N GLY A 27 50.27 -15.98 17.32
CA GLY A 27 49.24 -16.20 18.31
C GLY A 27 49.69 -16.12 19.77
N ALA A 28 48.74 -15.74 20.61
CA ALA A 28 48.71 -15.98 22.04
C ALA A 28 47.25 -16.21 22.43
N LYS A 29 46.97 -17.39 23.00
CA LYS A 29 45.71 -17.71 23.67
C LYS A 29 45.59 -16.77 24.87
N VAL A 30 44.61 -15.87 24.87
CA VAL A 30 44.24 -15.08 26.06
C VAL A 30 42.85 -15.52 26.50
N VAL A 31 42.84 -16.21 27.65
CA VAL A 31 41.65 -16.52 28.43
C VAL A 31 41.11 -15.20 28.99
N PHE A 32 39.96 -14.77 28.49
CA PHE A 32 39.27 -13.59 29.03
C PHE A 32 38.19 -14.01 30.03
N LEU A 33 38.36 -13.53 31.25
CA LEU A 33 37.41 -13.60 32.35
C LEU A 33 36.09 -12.91 31.98
N ALA A 34 34.99 -13.49 32.47
CA ALA A 34 33.64 -12.98 32.40
C ALA A 34 33.51 -11.55 32.94
N ALA A 35 32.98 -10.65 32.10
CA ALA A 35 32.41 -9.37 32.51
C ALA A 35 30.96 -9.33 32.02
N LEU A 36 30.02 -9.39 32.98
CA LEU A 36 28.57 -9.27 32.77
C LEU A 36 28.25 -7.83 32.32
N ILE A 37 28.05 -7.63 31.02
CA ILE A 37 27.45 -6.41 30.47
C ILE A 37 26.00 -6.74 30.14
N GLY A 38 25.08 -6.18 30.92
CA GLY A 38 23.64 -6.32 30.73
C GLY A 38 23.22 -5.74 29.38
N ILE A 39 22.80 -6.62 28.47
CA ILE A 39 22.24 -6.27 27.17
C ILE A 39 20.81 -5.77 27.40
N GLY A 40 20.63 -4.44 27.33
CA GLY A 40 19.31 -3.82 27.22
C GLY A 40 18.65 -4.26 25.92
N SER A 41 17.67 -5.15 26.01
CA SER A 41 16.90 -5.62 24.87
C SER A 41 15.80 -4.62 24.54
N SER A 42 16.06 -3.73 23.59
CA SER A 42 15.04 -2.88 22.99
C SER A 42 14.12 -3.75 22.14
N ALA A 43 12.96 -4.13 22.67
CA ALA A 43 11.91 -4.79 21.91
C ALA A 43 11.33 -3.79 20.90
N THR A 44 11.70 -3.94 19.64
CA THR A 44 11.04 -3.28 18.51
C THR A 44 9.66 -3.89 18.34
N GLY A 45 8.62 -3.15 18.74
CA GLY A 45 7.24 -3.50 18.46
C GLY A 45 6.99 -3.45 16.95
N VAL A 46 6.81 -4.62 16.33
CA VAL A 46 6.28 -4.71 14.97
C VAL A 46 4.81 -4.31 15.00
N ALA A 47 4.46 -3.27 14.24
CA ALA A 47 3.06 -2.90 14.04
C ALA A 47 2.40 -4.00 13.21
N ASN A 48 1.56 -4.82 13.85
CA ASN A 48 0.69 -5.76 13.17
C ASN A 48 -0.34 -4.95 12.36
N ALA A 49 -0.22 -4.95 11.03
CA ALA A 49 -1.31 -4.57 10.16
C ALA A 49 -2.48 -5.53 10.44
N ALA A 50 -3.59 -4.99 10.96
CA ALA A 50 -4.77 -5.80 11.27
C ALA A 50 -5.30 -6.43 9.97
N GLN A 51 -5.12 -7.74 9.82
CA GLN A 51 -5.79 -8.50 8.78
C GLN A 51 -7.28 -8.66 9.18
N PRO A 52 -8.21 -8.63 8.22
CA PRO A 52 -9.62 -8.82 8.52
C PRO A 52 -9.82 -10.13 9.29
N SER A 53 -10.54 -10.06 10.41
CA SER A 53 -10.79 -11.16 11.37
C SER A 53 -11.72 -12.27 10.86
N GLY A 54 -12.15 -12.18 9.60
CA GLY A 54 -13.12 -13.09 9.01
C GLY A 54 -12.52 -14.38 8.45
N THR A 55 -13.36 -15.39 8.30
CA THR A 55 -13.02 -16.66 7.65
C THR A 55 -13.28 -16.57 6.15
N VAL A 56 -12.31 -16.98 5.34
CA VAL A 56 -12.48 -17.10 3.88
C VAL A 56 -13.45 -18.26 3.59
N LYS A 57 -14.56 -17.97 2.92
CA LYS A 57 -15.60 -18.96 2.55
C LYS A 57 -15.44 -19.48 1.13
N SER A 58 -15.00 -18.63 0.20
CA SER A 58 -14.76 -19.00 -1.19
C SER A 58 -13.82 -18.02 -1.88
N THR A 59 -13.24 -18.44 -3.00
CA THR A 59 -12.34 -17.63 -3.83
C THR A 59 -12.74 -17.75 -5.29
N HIS A 60 -12.75 -16.63 -6.01
CA HIS A 60 -13.18 -16.48 -7.41
C HIS A 60 -12.13 -15.65 -8.14
N GLY A 61 -11.15 -16.31 -8.77
CA GLY A 61 -9.99 -15.60 -9.32
C GLY A 61 -9.18 -14.93 -8.21
N ALA A 62 -8.96 -13.61 -8.33
CA ALA A 62 -8.27 -12.81 -7.31
C ALA A 62 -9.17 -12.40 -6.13
N TRP A 63 -10.48 -12.64 -6.21
CA TRP A 63 -11.46 -12.19 -5.23
C TRP A 63 -11.74 -13.26 -4.17
N SER A 64 -11.79 -12.86 -2.91
CA SER A 64 -12.14 -13.74 -1.80
C SER A 64 -13.42 -13.29 -1.10
N ILE A 65 -14.33 -14.22 -0.83
CA ILE A 65 -15.48 -14.00 0.04
C ILE A 65 -15.04 -14.29 1.47
N ILE A 66 -15.09 -13.28 2.32
CA ILE A 66 -14.65 -13.33 3.71
C ILE A 66 -15.83 -12.95 4.57
N CYS A 67 -16.14 -13.78 5.55
CA CYS A 67 -17.26 -13.52 6.44
C CYS A 67 -16.80 -13.49 7.89
N ASP A 68 -17.42 -12.59 8.66
CA ASP A 68 -17.19 -12.45 10.10
C ASP A 68 -18.53 -12.14 10.78
N THR A 69 -18.59 -12.26 12.10
CA THR A 69 -19.73 -11.79 12.91
C THR A 69 -19.25 -10.63 13.77
N PRO A 70 -19.42 -9.37 13.31
CA PRO A 70 -18.98 -8.20 14.06
C PRO A 70 -19.59 -8.15 15.47
N ALA A 71 -18.87 -7.55 16.42
CA ALA A 71 -19.36 -7.40 17.78
C ALA A 71 -20.71 -6.65 17.80
N GLY A 72 -21.73 -7.26 18.41
CA GLY A 72 -23.08 -6.70 18.48
C GLY A 72 -23.96 -7.00 17.24
N ALA A 73 -23.43 -7.66 16.21
CA ALA A 73 -24.25 -8.15 15.10
C ALA A 73 -24.97 -9.45 15.49
N THR A 74 -26.21 -9.60 15.03
CA THR A 74 -27.03 -10.81 15.22
C THR A 74 -26.84 -11.84 14.11
N SER A 75 -26.11 -11.50 13.05
CA SER A 75 -25.87 -12.34 11.89
C SER A 75 -24.46 -12.14 11.33
N GLU A 76 -23.96 -13.18 10.67
CA GLU A 76 -22.71 -13.14 9.91
C GLU A 76 -22.81 -12.08 8.79
N GLN A 77 -21.73 -11.35 8.56
CA GLN A 77 -21.60 -10.36 7.51
C GLN A 77 -20.45 -10.76 6.60
N CYS A 78 -20.73 -10.80 5.30
CA CYS A 78 -19.75 -11.20 4.30
C CYS A 78 -19.35 -10.03 3.42
N VAL A 79 -18.10 -10.05 3.00
CA VAL A 79 -17.54 -9.12 2.03
C VAL A 79 -16.83 -9.89 0.92
N MET A 80 -16.83 -9.34 -0.28
CA MET A 80 -15.97 -9.76 -1.38
C MET A 80 -14.78 -8.82 -1.43
N MET A 81 -13.56 -9.34 -1.38
CA MET A 81 -12.37 -8.52 -1.22
C MET A 81 -11.22 -8.94 -2.12
N GLN A 82 -10.44 -7.96 -2.56
CA GLN A 82 -9.13 -8.12 -3.19
C GLN A 82 -8.16 -7.10 -2.59
N ASN A 83 -6.99 -7.56 -2.15
CA ASN A 83 -5.90 -6.69 -1.74
C ASN A 83 -4.88 -6.61 -2.87
N VAL A 84 -4.44 -5.40 -3.18
CA VAL A 84 -3.50 -5.13 -4.28
C VAL A 84 -2.42 -4.16 -3.84
N VAL A 85 -1.30 -4.17 -4.53
CA VAL A 85 -0.20 -3.20 -4.38
C VAL A 85 0.16 -2.64 -5.74
N ALA A 86 0.63 -1.40 -5.77
CA ALA A 86 1.16 -0.81 -6.99
C ALA A 86 2.46 -1.52 -7.38
N GLU A 87 2.66 -1.76 -8.67
CA GLU A 87 3.84 -2.48 -9.18
C GLU A 87 5.15 -1.72 -8.89
N ASP A 88 5.14 -0.40 -9.12
CA ASP A 88 6.31 0.47 -8.96
C ASP A 88 6.46 1.07 -7.55
N ARG A 89 5.43 0.91 -6.70
CA ARG A 89 5.35 1.49 -5.35
C ARG A 89 4.75 0.44 -4.38
N PRO A 90 5.50 -0.58 -3.95
CA PRO A 90 4.98 -1.67 -3.11
C PRO A 90 4.42 -1.21 -1.76
N GLU A 91 4.81 -0.03 -1.29
CA GLU A 91 4.27 0.64 -0.11
C GLU A 91 2.87 1.22 -0.33
N MET A 92 2.43 1.35 -1.59
CA MET A 92 1.12 1.84 -1.99
C MET A 92 0.21 0.65 -2.30
N GLY A 93 -0.51 0.17 -1.30
CA GLY A 93 -1.51 -0.88 -1.43
C GLY A 93 -2.94 -0.41 -1.22
N LEU A 94 -3.90 -1.11 -1.82
CA LEU A 94 -5.34 -0.89 -1.62
C LEU A 94 -6.02 -2.19 -1.19
N SER A 95 -7.08 -2.05 -0.40
CA SER A 95 -8.07 -3.10 -0.22
C SER A 95 -9.36 -2.68 -0.90
N VAL A 96 -9.80 -3.45 -1.90
CA VAL A 96 -11.06 -3.24 -2.61
C VAL A 96 -12.07 -4.21 -2.05
N VAL A 97 -13.16 -3.69 -1.50
CA VAL A 97 -14.17 -4.43 -0.75
C VAL A 97 -15.54 -4.14 -1.34
N VAL A 98 -16.30 -5.19 -1.65
CA VAL A 98 -17.72 -5.12 -1.99
C VAL A 98 -18.51 -5.76 -0.86
N LEU A 99 -19.53 -5.07 -0.38
CA LEU A 99 -20.38 -5.52 0.71
C LEU A 99 -21.84 -5.20 0.44
N ARG A 100 -22.75 -6.00 1.00
CA ARG A 100 -24.19 -5.68 1.06
C ARG A 100 -24.48 -5.03 2.40
N THR A 101 -25.37 -4.03 2.42
CA THR A 101 -25.85 -3.47 3.68
C THR A 101 -26.61 -4.53 4.47
N ALA A 102 -26.63 -4.42 5.80
CA ALA A 102 -27.31 -5.39 6.67
C ALA A 102 -28.83 -5.50 6.38
N ASP A 103 -29.43 -4.45 5.82
CA ASP A 103 -30.83 -4.44 5.39
C ASP A 103 -31.03 -4.92 3.93
N ASN A 104 -29.96 -5.34 3.24
CA ASN A 104 -29.93 -5.82 1.85
C ASN A 104 -30.52 -4.83 0.82
N LYS A 105 -30.46 -3.53 1.10
CA LYS A 105 -31.00 -2.50 0.18
C LYS A 105 -29.97 -1.88 -0.74
N ALA A 106 -28.69 -2.00 -0.42
CA ALA A 106 -27.62 -1.45 -1.24
C ALA A 106 -26.39 -2.34 -1.22
N GLU A 107 -25.73 -2.43 -2.37
CA GLU A 107 -24.37 -2.90 -2.49
C GLU A 107 -23.42 -1.71 -2.50
N ILE A 108 -22.32 -1.83 -1.77
CA ILE A 108 -21.35 -0.75 -1.59
C ILE A 108 -19.99 -1.24 -2.06
N LEU A 109 -19.35 -0.44 -2.93
CA LEU A 109 -17.92 -0.56 -3.22
C LEU A 109 -17.18 0.35 -2.25
N ARG A 110 -16.37 -0.26 -1.39
CA ARG A 110 -15.50 0.41 -0.43
C ARG A 110 -14.06 0.14 -0.80
N VAL A 111 -13.27 1.19 -0.90
CA VAL A 111 -11.82 1.09 -1.10
C VAL A 111 -11.11 1.69 0.09
N LEU A 112 -10.24 0.90 0.70
CA LEU A 112 -9.29 1.35 1.70
C LEU A 112 -7.98 1.72 1.00
N ALA A 113 -7.65 3.00 1.05
CA ALA A 113 -6.40 3.56 0.58
C ALA A 113 -5.44 3.85 1.75
N PRO A 114 -4.11 3.88 1.52
CA PRO A 114 -3.16 4.13 2.58
C PRO A 114 -3.24 5.59 3.05
N LEU A 115 -2.63 5.88 4.19
CA LEU A 115 -2.50 7.25 4.69
C LEU A 115 -1.56 8.09 3.81
N GLY A 116 -1.77 9.40 3.80
CA GLY A 116 -0.97 10.34 3.00
C GLY A 116 -1.51 10.62 1.60
N VAL A 117 -2.72 10.14 1.28
CA VAL A 117 -3.41 10.48 0.03
C VAL A 117 -3.99 11.90 0.05
N LEU A 118 -4.04 12.53 -1.13
CA LEU A 118 -4.57 13.86 -1.37
C LEU A 118 -6.10 13.83 -1.45
N LEU A 119 -6.75 14.17 -0.33
CA LEU A 119 -8.21 14.12 -0.18
C LEU A 119 -9.00 14.93 -1.23
N PRO A 120 -8.60 16.18 -1.59
CA PRO A 120 -9.35 16.97 -2.57
C PRO A 120 -9.50 16.32 -3.95
N ASN A 121 -8.52 15.50 -4.35
CA ASN A 121 -8.53 14.83 -5.65
C ASN A 121 -9.39 13.56 -5.64
N GLY A 122 -9.64 12.97 -4.47
CA GLY A 122 -10.35 11.70 -4.30
C GLY A 122 -9.58 10.51 -4.86
N LEU A 123 -10.30 9.39 -4.99
CA LEU A 123 -9.86 8.14 -5.58
C LEU A 123 -10.41 8.04 -7.01
N GLY A 124 -9.52 8.00 -8.01
CA GLY A 124 -9.91 7.77 -9.40
C GLY A 124 -10.16 6.29 -9.70
N LEU A 125 -11.03 6.01 -10.67
CA LEU A 125 -11.28 4.67 -11.19
C LEU A 125 -11.27 4.69 -12.72
N ASN A 126 -10.43 3.84 -13.30
CA ASN A 126 -10.44 3.50 -14.70
C ASN A 126 -10.76 2.01 -14.86
N VAL A 127 -11.54 1.63 -15.87
CA VAL A 127 -11.80 0.21 -16.19
C VAL A 127 -11.51 0.00 -17.67
N ASP A 128 -10.60 -0.91 -17.98
CA ASP A 128 -10.16 -1.26 -19.34
C ASP A 128 -9.79 -0.03 -20.20
N GLY A 129 -9.12 0.95 -19.60
CA GLY A 129 -8.69 2.19 -20.26
C GLY A 129 -9.75 3.31 -20.25
N LYS A 130 -10.99 3.03 -19.84
CA LYS A 130 -12.06 4.03 -19.74
C LYS A 130 -12.10 4.68 -18.37
N ASP A 131 -12.06 6.01 -18.33
CA ASP A 131 -12.29 6.78 -17.10
C ASP A 131 -13.75 6.63 -16.64
N ILE A 132 -13.94 6.13 -15.42
CA ILE A 132 -15.24 5.94 -14.77
C ILE A 132 -15.58 7.14 -13.89
N GLY A 133 -14.56 7.86 -13.41
CA GLY A 133 -14.69 9.02 -12.54
C GLY A 133 -13.96 8.86 -11.22
N ARG A 134 -14.42 9.60 -10.21
CA ARG A 134 -13.75 9.71 -8.92
C ARG A 134 -14.73 9.57 -7.75
N ALA A 135 -14.28 8.92 -6.70
CA ALA A 135 -14.97 8.83 -5.41
C ALA A 135 -14.23 9.69 -4.37
N TYR A 136 -14.97 10.39 -3.52
CA TYR A 136 -14.37 11.14 -2.42
C TYR A 136 -14.07 10.24 -1.23
N PHE A 137 -12.97 10.52 -0.53
CA PHE A 137 -12.70 9.90 0.75
C PHE A 137 -13.66 10.45 1.80
N VAL A 138 -14.45 9.56 2.42
CA VAL A 138 -15.48 9.95 3.39
C VAL A 138 -14.95 10.00 4.82
N ARG A 139 -13.98 9.14 5.13
CA ARG A 139 -13.41 8.99 6.47
C ARG A 139 -11.98 8.46 6.39
N CYS A 140 -11.14 8.81 7.35
CA CYS A 140 -9.83 8.18 7.54
C CYS A 140 -9.68 7.72 8.99
N PHE A 141 -9.08 6.56 9.17
CA PHE A 141 -8.74 5.95 10.45
C PHE A 141 -7.24 5.61 10.47
N GLN A 142 -6.75 4.94 11.51
CA GLN A 142 -5.32 4.61 11.64
C GLN A 142 -4.82 3.62 10.57
N ASP A 143 -5.73 2.84 10.01
CA ASP A 143 -5.48 1.83 8.97
C ASP A 143 -5.59 2.37 7.54
N GLY A 144 -6.15 3.58 7.35
CA GLY A 144 -6.21 4.23 6.04
C GLY A 144 -7.42 5.13 5.82
N CYS A 145 -7.55 5.60 4.58
CA CYS A 145 -8.65 6.44 4.12
C CYS A 145 -9.64 5.64 3.28
N TYR A 146 -10.92 5.81 3.58
CA TYR A 146 -12.02 5.06 3.00
C TYR A 146 -12.75 5.90 1.96
N ALA A 147 -12.83 5.39 0.74
CA ALA A 147 -13.75 5.87 -0.30
C ALA A 147 -14.88 4.86 -0.45
N GLU A 148 -16.13 5.33 -0.45
CA GLU A 148 -17.31 4.48 -0.49
C GLU A 148 -18.28 5.02 -1.54
N VAL A 149 -18.77 4.13 -2.41
CA VAL A 149 -19.82 4.44 -3.39
C VAL A 149 -20.85 3.33 -3.40
N ILE A 150 -22.10 3.69 -3.70
CA ILE A 150 -23.14 2.70 -3.99
C ILE A 150 -22.83 2.08 -5.36
N LEU A 151 -22.85 0.75 -5.43
CA LEU A 151 -22.69 -0.01 -6.67
C LEU A 151 -23.98 0.04 -7.48
N GLU A 152 -24.23 1.18 -8.10
CA GLU A 152 -25.34 1.29 -9.05
C GLU A 152 -25.13 0.37 -10.25
N LYS A 153 -26.24 -0.06 -10.84
CA LYS A 153 -26.25 -1.03 -11.94
C LYS A 153 -25.22 -0.73 -13.06
N PRO A 154 -25.06 0.52 -13.55
CA PRO A 154 -24.08 0.81 -14.61
C PRO A 154 -22.63 0.52 -14.20
N LEU A 155 -22.26 0.88 -12.96
CA LEU A 155 -20.92 0.63 -12.42
C LEU A 155 -20.73 -0.87 -12.16
N LEU A 156 -21.73 -1.52 -11.57
CA LEU A 156 -21.70 -2.95 -11.31
C LEU A 156 -21.54 -3.76 -12.60
N ASP A 157 -22.31 -3.43 -13.64
CA ASP A 157 -22.22 -4.08 -14.94
C ASP A 157 -20.83 -3.85 -15.56
N THR A 158 -20.29 -2.63 -15.47
CA THR A 158 -18.93 -2.31 -15.92
C THR A 158 -17.87 -3.18 -15.23
N LEU A 159 -17.96 -3.34 -13.91
CA LEU A 159 -17.00 -4.16 -13.15
C LEU A 159 -17.17 -5.66 -13.42
N LYS A 160 -18.39 -6.13 -13.67
CA LYS A 160 -18.68 -7.54 -14.01
C LYS A 160 -18.16 -7.94 -15.38
N THR A 161 -18.21 -7.04 -16.36
CA THR A 161 -17.78 -7.32 -17.74
C THR A 161 -16.34 -6.90 -18.01
N GLY A 162 -15.76 -6.08 -17.14
CA GLY A 162 -14.41 -5.58 -17.29
C GLY A 162 -13.34 -6.64 -17.04
N THR A 163 -12.13 -6.39 -17.52
CA THR A 163 -10.98 -7.29 -17.33
C THR A 163 -10.03 -6.76 -16.27
N SER A 164 -9.78 -5.46 -16.27
CA SER A 164 -8.91 -4.79 -15.31
C SER A 164 -9.49 -3.46 -14.87
N ALA A 165 -9.42 -3.19 -13.57
CA ALA A 165 -9.65 -1.87 -13.00
C ALA A 165 -8.31 -1.27 -12.60
N THR A 166 -8.15 0.04 -12.74
CA THR A 166 -7.03 0.79 -12.19
C THR A 166 -7.58 1.85 -11.27
N PHE A 167 -7.33 1.68 -9.97
CA PHE A 167 -7.59 2.73 -9.00
C PHE A 167 -6.43 3.71 -9.00
N ILE A 168 -6.73 5.00 -8.94
CA ILE A 168 -5.73 6.06 -9.01
C ILE A 168 -5.78 6.85 -7.71
N VAL A 169 -4.72 6.75 -6.93
CA VAL A 169 -4.51 7.57 -5.74
C VAL A 169 -3.57 8.72 -6.07
N PHE A 170 -3.72 9.84 -5.37
CA PHE A 170 -2.88 11.02 -5.55
C PHE A 170 -2.16 11.30 -4.24
N GLN A 171 -0.86 11.60 -4.28
CA GLN A 171 -0.12 12.14 -3.12
C GLN A 171 0.08 13.65 -3.25
N THR A 172 0.22 14.13 -4.48
CA THR A 172 0.25 15.55 -4.84
C THR A 172 -0.69 15.77 -6.03
N PRO A 173 -1.07 17.02 -6.37
CA PRO A 173 -1.96 17.28 -7.50
C PRO A 173 -1.42 16.80 -8.85
N GLU A 174 -0.10 16.69 -8.97
CA GLU A 174 0.63 16.37 -10.20
C GLU A 174 1.00 14.89 -10.30
N GLU A 175 0.91 14.14 -9.20
CA GLU A 175 1.37 12.75 -9.09
C GLU A 175 0.19 11.81 -8.78
N GLY A 176 -0.29 11.14 -9.83
CA GLY A 176 -1.24 10.04 -9.74
C GLY A 176 -0.53 8.69 -9.80
N ILE A 177 -0.85 7.80 -8.86
CA ILE A 177 -0.31 6.44 -8.78
C ILE A 177 -1.45 5.49 -9.13
N GLY A 178 -1.30 4.79 -10.26
CA GLY A 178 -2.23 3.76 -10.71
C GLY A 178 -1.95 2.43 -10.03
N ILE A 179 -2.99 1.79 -9.51
CA ILE A 179 -2.93 0.52 -8.80
C ILE A 179 -3.88 -0.46 -9.51
N PRO A 180 -3.34 -1.44 -10.27
CA PRO A 180 -4.17 -2.36 -11.03
C PRO A 180 -4.88 -3.35 -10.10
N VAL A 181 -6.11 -3.71 -10.47
CA VAL A 181 -6.99 -4.66 -9.79
C VAL A 181 -7.54 -5.60 -10.84
N ASP A 182 -7.38 -6.90 -10.61
CA ASP A 182 -7.90 -7.92 -11.52
C ASP A 182 -9.42 -8.03 -11.37
N LEU A 183 -10.18 -7.84 -12.44
CA LEU A 183 -11.64 -8.01 -12.44
C LEU A 183 -12.05 -9.44 -12.80
N LYS A 184 -11.12 -10.31 -13.16
CA LYS A 184 -11.40 -11.72 -13.41
C LYS A 184 -11.94 -12.39 -12.14
N GLY A 185 -13.11 -12.98 -12.27
CA GLY A 185 -13.84 -13.61 -11.16
C GLY A 185 -14.67 -12.63 -10.33
N PHE A 186 -14.67 -11.33 -10.64
CA PHE A 186 -15.52 -10.35 -9.95
C PHE A 186 -17.01 -10.70 -10.07
N ALA A 187 -17.47 -11.06 -11.27
CA ALA A 187 -18.87 -11.39 -11.49
C ALA A 187 -19.33 -12.62 -10.68
N ASP A 188 -18.52 -13.67 -10.69
CA ASP A 188 -18.80 -14.91 -9.95
C ASP A 188 -18.72 -14.69 -8.44
N GLY A 189 -17.71 -13.94 -7.97
CA GLY A 189 -17.59 -13.56 -6.57
C GLY A 189 -18.75 -12.70 -6.10
N PHE A 190 -19.19 -11.72 -6.90
CA PHE A 190 -20.31 -10.86 -6.56
C PHE A 190 -21.63 -11.67 -6.48
N ALA A 191 -21.80 -12.65 -7.37
CA ALA A 191 -22.95 -13.56 -7.33
C ALA A 191 -22.92 -14.49 -6.11
N ALA A 192 -21.73 -14.89 -5.66
CA ALA A 192 -21.52 -15.74 -4.48
C ALA A 192 -21.56 -14.97 -3.15
N LEU A 193 -21.50 -13.64 -3.17
CA LEU A 193 -21.67 -12.81 -1.98
C LEU A 193 -23.11 -12.98 -1.46
N PRO A 194 -23.32 -13.41 -0.20
CA PRO A 194 -24.65 -13.57 0.38
C PRO A 194 -25.30 -12.22 0.73
#